data_AF-A0A2I6BR78-F1
#
_entry.id   AF-A0A2I6BR78-F1
#
_cell.length_a   1.000
_cell.length_b   1.000
_cell.length_c   1.000
_cell.angle_alpha   90.00
_cell.angle_beta   90.00
_cell.angle_gamma   90.00
#
_symmetry.space_group_name_H-M   'P 1'
#
loop_
_entity.id
_entity.type
_entity.pdbx_description
1 polymer ?
#
loop_
_entity_poly.entity_id
_entity_poly.type
_entity_poly.pdbx_seq_one_letter_code
_entity_poly.pdbx_strand_id
1 'polypeptide(L)'
;SEQDEVAAYLLDNFNCVPTFIPPDLRNRYYIGFCKQQLWPLFHYTLPLTPEHGGRFDRPLWQAYLSVNKLFADKVMEIISPEDDYVWVHDYHLMVLPTFLRKRFNRIRLGFFLHSPLPSSER
;
A
#
# COMPACT_ATOMS: atom_id res chain seq x y z
N SER A 1 10.52 11.02 21.01
CA SER A 1 10.27 9.58 21.18
C SER A 1 11.19 8.82 20.22
N GLU A 2 11.39 7.50 20.40
CA GLU A 2 12.21 6.69 19.49
C GLU A 2 11.78 6.85 18.01
N GLN A 3 10.47 6.96 17.76
CA GLN A 3 9.94 7.19 16.42
C GLN A 3 10.31 8.56 15.84
N ASP A 4 10.37 9.61 16.68
CA ASP A 4 10.75 10.95 16.23
C ASP A 4 12.22 11.01 15.84
N GLU A 5 13.09 10.31 16.58
CA GLU A 5 14.53 10.21 16.28
C GLU A 5 14.75 9.49 14.94
N VAL A 6 14.03 8.37 14.71
CA VAL A 6 14.06 7.66 13.42
C VAL A 6 13.53 8.55 12.29
N ALA A 7 12.44 9.28 12.52
CA ALA A 7 11.86 10.16 11.51
C ALA A 7 12.80 11.31 11.14
N ALA A 8 13.44 11.95 12.13
CA ALA A 8 14.44 12.99 11.90
C ALA A 8 15.64 12.44 11.11
N TYR A 9 16.18 11.30 11.52
CA TYR A 9 17.30 10.65 10.83
C TYR A 9 16.98 10.35 9.36
N LEU A 10 15.79 9.79 9.08
CA LEU A 10 15.36 9.45 7.72
C LEU A 10 15.13 10.69 6.86
N LEU A 11 14.61 11.77 7.44
CA LEU A 11 14.42 13.03 6.74
C LEU A 11 15.77 13.67 6.39
N ASP A 12 16.66 13.80 7.37
CA ASP A 12 17.93 14.51 7.24
C ASP A 12 18.90 13.80 6.27
N ASN A 13 18.88 12.46 6.26
CA ASN A 13 19.86 11.68 5.48
C ASN A 13 19.31 11.18 4.13
N PHE A 14 17.99 11.04 4.00
CA PHE A 14 17.38 10.37 2.84
C PHE A 14 16.17 11.11 2.26
N ASN A 15 15.78 12.25 2.81
CA ASN A 15 14.54 12.96 2.46
C ASN A 15 13.31 12.03 2.53
N CYS A 16 13.32 11.13 3.51
CA CYS A 16 12.31 10.09 3.69
C CYS A 16 11.43 10.38 4.90
N VAL A 17 10.12 10.27 4.70
CA VAL A 17 9.13 10.43 5.76
C VAL A 17 8.54 9.06 6.09
N PRO A 18 8.81 8.50 7.29
CA PRO A 18 8.32 7.17 7.63
C PRO A 18 6.81 7.16 7.93
N THR A 19 6.16 6.05 7.57
CA THR A 19 4.82 5.69 8.05
C THR A 19 4.96 4.55 9.05
N PHE A 20 4.77 4.83 10.33
CA PHE A 20 4.86 3.81 11.38
C PHE A 20 3.59 2.97 11.42
N ILE A 21 3.74 1.65 11.29
CA ILE A 21 2.62 0.70 11.26
C ILE A 21 2.70 -0.20 12.49
N PRO A 22 1.60 -0.35 13.27
CA PRO A 22 1.56 -1.28 14.39
C PRO A 22 1.95 -2.72 13.97
N PRO A 23 2.74 -3.46 14.76
CA PRO A 23 3.27 -4.77 14.36
C PRO A 23 2.20 -5.78 13.90
N ASP A 24 1.07 -5.87 14.61
CA ASP A 24 -0.04 -6.77 14.26
C ASP A 24 -0.72 -6.39 12.96
N LEU A 25 -0.79 -5.08 12.68
CA LEU A 25 -1.35 -4.57 11.44
C LEU A 25 -0.40 -4.82 10.28
N ARG A 26 0.91 -4.57 10.49
CA ARG A 26 1.98 -4.84 9.51
C ARG A 26 1.97 -6.29 9.05
N ASN A 27 1.88 -7.24 9.98
CA ASN A 27 1.90 -8.66 9.64
C ASN A 27 0.67 -9.08 8.80
N ARG A 28 -0.53 -8.65 9.20
CA ARG A 28 -1.77 -8.93 8.43
C ARG A 28 -1.75 -8.28 7.04
N TYR A 29 -1.25 -7.05 6.95
CA TYR A 29 -1.10 -6.33 5.70
C TYR A 29 -0.07 -6.98 4.75
N TYR A 30 1.17 -7.14 5.22
CA TYR A 30 2.29 -7.50 4.36
C TYR A 30 2.36 -9.01 4.13
N ILE A 31 2.43 -9.79 5.21
CA ILE A 31 2.54 -11.26 5.10
C ILE A 31 1.19 -11.83 4.66
N GLY A 32 0.09 -11.39 5.28
CA GLY A 32 -1.26 -11.87 4.96
C GLY A 32 -1.72 -11.41 3.57
N PHE A 33 -2.15 -10.16 3.42
CA PHE A 33 -2.80 -9.73 2.18
C PHE A 33 -1.81 -9.64 1.00
N CYS A 34 -0.68 -8.93 1.18
CA CYS A 34 0.25 -8.68 0.09
C CYS A 34 0.94 -9.96 -0.40
N LYS A 35 1.50 -10.77 0.50
CA LYS A 35 2.26 -11.97 0.11
C LYS A 35 1.42 -13.24 -0.08
N GLN A 36 0.32 -13.43 0.64
CA GLN A 36 -0.51 -14.65 0.47
C GLN A 36 -1.67 -14.48 -0.53
N GLN A 37 -2.12 -13.25 -0.82
CA GLN A 37 -3.25 -13.02 -1.75
C GLN A 37 -2.84 -12.26 -3.02
N LEU A 38 -2.27 -11.07 -2.89
CA LEU A 38 -1.89 -10.26 -4.06
C LEU A 38 -0.74 -10.87 -4.85
N TRP A 39 0.33 -11.29 -4.18
CA TRP A 39 1.50 -11.85 -4.86
C TRP A 39 1.17 -13.08 -5.71
N PRO A 40 0.43 -14.10 -5.20
CA PRO A 40 0.06 -15.25 -6.04
C PRO A 40 -0.88 -14.89 -7.19
N LEU A 41 -1.75 -13.89 -6.99
CA LEU A 41 -2.62 -13.37 -8.05
C LEU A 41 -1.82 -12.76 -9.20
N PHE A 42 -0.82 -11.91 -8.91
CA PHE A 42 0.02 -11.29 -9.94
C PHE A 42 0.96 -12.26 -10.65
N HIS A 43 1.34 -13.36 -9.99
CA HIS A 43 2.31 -14.32 -10.51
C HIS A 43 1.68 -15.61 -11.05
N TYR A 44 0.35 -15.65 -11.20
CA TYR A 44 -0.40 -16.83 -11.66
C TYR A 44 -0.12 -18.11 -10.86
N THR A 45 0.38 -17.99 -9.62
CA THR A 45 0.57 -19.12 -8.71
C THR A 45 -0.68 -19.38 -7.88
N LEU A 46 -1.86 -18.96 -8.38
CA LEU A 46 -3.14 -19.28 -7.77
C LEU A 46 -3.26 -20.80 -7.66
N PRO A 47 -3.38 -21.35 -6.45
CA PRO A 47 -3.50 -22.78 -6.32
C PRO A 47 -4.78 -23.24 -7.00
N LEU A 48 -4.65 -24.15 -7.95
CA LEU A 48 -5.73 -24.65 -8.83
C LEU A 48 -6.79 -25.48 -8.09
N THR A 49 -6.84 -25.42 -6.75
CA THR A 49 -7.77 -26.20 -5.93
C THR A 49 -8.55 -25.29 -4.98
N PRO A 50 -9.86 -25.53 -4.77
CA PRO A 50 -10.70 -24.78 -3.82
C PRO A 50 -10.18 -24.76 -2.38
N GLU A 51 -9.26 -25.66 -2.07
CA GLU A 51 -8.67 -25.90 -0.75
C GLU A 51 -7.40 -25.06 -0.53
N HIS A 52 -6.70 -24.70 -1.62
CA HIS A 52 -5.46 -23.93 -1.59
C HIS A 52 -5.64 -22.50 -2.15
N GLY A 53 -6.66 -22.26 -2.97
CA GLY A 53 -7.10 -20.93 -3.38
C GLY A 53 -7.80 -20.24 -2.21
N GLY A 54 -7.02 -19.77 -1.23
CA GLY A 54 -7.53 -19.19 0.01
C GLY A 54 -8.66 -18.22 -0.28
N ARG A 55 -9.86 -18.52 0.26
CA ARG A 55 -11.02 -17.62 0.18
C ARG A 55 -10.57 -16.20 0.53
N PHE A 56 -11.06 -15.21 -0.22
CA PHE A 56 -10.79 -13.80 0.05
C PHE A 56 -11.01 -13.51 1.54
N ASP A 57 -9.94 -13.12 2.21
CA ASP A 57 -9.93 -12.92 3.66
C ASP A 57 -10.27 -11.45 3.94
N ARG A 58 -11.52 -11.23 4.39
CA ARG A 58 -12.03 -9.88 4.70
C ARG A 58 -11.20 -9.19 5.79
N PRO A 59 -10.84 -9.83 6.92
CA PRO A 59 -9.90 -9.25 7.88
C PRO A 59 -8.56 -8.80 7.28
N LEU A 60 -7.94 -9.60 6.41
CA LEU A 60 -6.67 -9.23 5.76
C LEU A 60 -6.86 -8.04 4.80
N TRP A 61 -7.96 -8.01 4.07
CA TRP A 61 -8.34 -6.86 3.24
C TRP A 61 -8.53 -5.58 4.06
N GLN A 62 -9.18 -5.66 5.22
CA GLN A 62 -9.34 -4.50 6.10
C GLN A 62 -7.97 -4.01 6.61
N ALA A 63 -7.06 -4.92 6.95
CA ALA A 63 -5.69 -4.53 7.32
C ALA A 63 -4.98 -3.79 6.15
N TYR A 64 -5.18 -4.25 4.91
CA TYR A 64 -4.65 -3.60 3.72
C TYR A 64 -5.21 -2.19 3.51
N LEU A 65 -6.52 -2.01 3.67
CA LEU A 65 -7.16 -0.69 3.64
C LEU A 65 -6.62 0.22 4.75
N SER A 66 -6.50 -0.29 5.98
CA SER A 66 -6.00 0.49 7.12
C SER A 66 -4.57 0.98 6.90
N VAL A 67 -3.67 0.13 6.42
CA VAL A 67 -2.30 0.56 6.11
C VAL A 67 -2.27 1.59 4.98
N ASN A 68 -3.00 1.36 3.88
CA ASN A 68 -3.08 2.32 2.79
C ASN A 68 -3.66 3.67 3.24
N LYS A 69 -4.61 3.66 4.19
CA LYS A 69 -5.12 4.88 4.81
C LYS A 69 -4.03 5.59 5.63
N LEU A 70 -3.22 4.88 6.43
CA LEU A 70 -2.09 5.48 7.16
C LEU A 70 -1.10 6.16 6.21
N PHE A 71 -0.79 5.53 5.08
CA PHE A 71 0.04 6.16 4.04
C PHE A 71 -0.64 7.38 3.43
N ALA A 72 -1.94 7.32 3.15
CA ALA A 72 -2.69 8.46 2.63
C ALA A 72 -2.66 9.64 3.60
N ASP A 73 -2.84 9.37 4.88
CA ASP A 73 -2.81 10.37 5.94
C ASP A 73 -1.41 11.01 5.99
N LYS A 74 -0.35 10.19 5.94
CA LYS A 74 1.03 10.68 5.98
C LYS A 74 1.42 11.50 4.75
N VAL A 75 1.00 11.08 3.56
CA VAL A 75 1.23 11.84 2.32
C VAL A 75 0.52 13.20 2.38
N MET A 76 -0.71 13.25 2.88
CA MET A 76 -1.47 14.51 2.95
C MET A 76 -0.93 15.49 4.01
N GLU A 77 -0.09 15.04 4.95
CA GLU A 77 0.62 15.92 5.88
C GLU A 77 1.77 16.68 5.20
N ILE A 78 2.32 16.16 4.11
CA ILE A 78 3.59 16.64 3.53
C ILE A 78 3.44 17.30 2.17
N ILE A 79 2.45 16.90 1.37
CA ILE A 79 2.30 17.42 0.00
C ILE A 79 1.58 18.76 -0.03
N SER A 80 1.90 19.56 -1.04
CA SER A 80 1.11 20.68 -1.54
C SER A 80 0.25 20.17 -2.71
N PRO A 81 -1.03 19.81 -2.51
CA PRO A 81 -1.81 19.03 -3.48
C PRO A 81 -2.01 19.69 -4.86
N GLU A 82 -1.85 21.01 -4.95
CA GLU A 82 -2.00 21.78 -6.20
C GLU A 82 -0.74 21.75 -7.07
N ASP A 83 0.43 21.61 -6.45
CA ASP A 83 1.74 21.78 -7.07
C ASP A 83 2.49 20.45 -7.22
N ASP A 84 2.30 19.54 -6.26
CA ASP A 84 3.07 18.31 -6.16
C ASP A 84 2.50 17.16 -6.98
N TYR A 85 3.39 16.24 -7.34
CA TYR A 85 3.07 14.97 -7.98
C TYR A 85 3.30 13.84 -6.98
N VAL A 86 2.32 12.94 -6.88
CA VAL A 86 2.44 11.72 -6.08
C VAL A 86 2.59 10.53 -7.02
N TRP A 87 3.71 9.81 -6.91
CA TRP A 87 3.94 8.59 -7.66
C TRP A 87 3.91 7.38 -6.72
N VAL A 88 2.88 6.55 -6.86
CA VAL A 88 2.65 5.36 -6.04
C VAL A 88 3.30 4.14 -6.69
N HIS A 89 4.05 3.37 -5.91
CA HIS A 89 4.77 2.19 -6.37
C HIS A 89 4.21 0.89 -5.79
N ASP A 90 4.00 -0.06 -6.69
CA ASP A 90 3.73 -1.47 -6.46
C ASP A 90 2.36 -1.85 -5.86
N TYR A 91 2.06 -3.15 -5.88
CA TYR A 91 0.78 -3.69 -5.45
C TYR A 91 0.46 -3.49 -3.96
N HIS A 92 1.46 -3.19 -3.16
CA HIS A 92 1.33 -2.87 -1.73
C HIS A 92 0.41 -1.66 -1.48
N LEU A 93 0.37 -0.70 -2.44
CA LEU A 93 -0.32 0.57 -2.28
C LEU A 93 -1.39 0.85 -3.36
N MET A 94 -1.99 -0.17 -3.95
CA MET A 94 -2.94 0.01 -5.08
C MET A 94 -4.18 0.84 -4.75
N VAL A 95 -4.61 0.85 -3.49
CA VAL A 95 -5.81 1.60 -3.06
C VAL A 95 -5.47 2.99 -2.53
N LEU A 96 -4.19 3.30 -2.31
CA LEU A 96 -3.72 4.62 -1.89
C LEU A 96 -4.23 5.76 -2.80
N PRO A 97 -4.20 5.66 -4.14
CA PRO A 97 -4.74 6.69 -5.02
C PRO A 97 -6.22 7.03 -4.74
N THR A 98 -7.03 6.02 -4.38
CA THR A 98 -8.44 6.22 -4.05
C THR A 98 -8.59 7.02 -2.76
N PHE A 99 -7.77 6.76 -1.74
CA PHE A 99 -7.79 7.53 -0.50
C PHE A 99 -7.34 8.98 -0.72
N LEU A 100 -6.29 9.19 -1.51
CA LEU A 100 -5.80 10.52 -1.83
C LEU A 100 -6.83 11.34 -2.61
N ARG A 101 -7.45 10.76 -3.66
CA ARG A 101 -8.49 11.45 -4.44
C ARG A 101 -9.76 11.76 -3.66
N LYS A 102 -10.09 10.96 -2.63
CA LYS A 102 -11.20 11.28 -1.72
C LYS A 102 -10.92 12.51 -0.86
N ARG A 103 -9.65 12.78 -0.53
CA ARG A 103 -9.26 13.97 0.23
C ARG A 103 -9.04 15.19 -0.67
N PHE A 104 -8.42 15.00 -1.82
CA PHE A 104 -8.22 16.05 -2.82
C PHE A 104 -8.37 15.48 -4.23
N ASN A 105 -9.49 15.77 -4.89
CA ASN A 105 -9.86 15.15 -6.18
C ASN A 105 -8.92 15.54 -7.35
N ARG A 106 -8.25 16.70 -7.28
CA ARG A 106 -7.36 17.23 -8.33
C ARG A 106 -5.89 16.86 -8.17
N ILE A 107 -5.56 16.03 -7.18
CA ILE A 107 -4.18 15.60 -6.91
C ILE A 107 -3.58 14.93 -8.16
N ARG A 108 -2.34 15.30 -8.50
CA ARG A 108 -1.61 14.74 -9.65
C ARG A 108 -0.99 13.42 -9.22
N LEU A 109 -1.51 12.31 -9.74
CA LEU A 109 -1.15 10.95 -9.31
C LEU A 109 -0.65 10.09 -10.48
N GLY A 110 0.48 9.42 -10.26
CA GLY A 110 0.94 8.28 -11.04
C GLY A 110 0.89 7.01 -10.21
N PHE A 111 0.69 5.86 -10.87
CA PHE A 111 0.82 4.55 -10.26
C PHE A 111 1.67 3.64 -11.15
N PHE A 112 2.64 2.95 -10.56
CA PHE A 112 3.49 2.00 -11.26
C PHE A 112 3.48 0.66 -10.55
N LEU A 113 3.01 -0.38 -11.24
CA LEU A 113 3.04 -1.76 -10.75
C LEU A 113 4.34 -2.43 -11.19
N HIS A 114 5.13 -2.91 -10.24
CA HIS A 114 6.41 -3.58 -10.55
C HIS A 114 6.22 -5.05 -10.94
N SER A 115 5.11 -5.66 -10.51
CA SER A 115 4.74 -7.03 -10.89
C SER A 115 4.04 -7.07 -12.25
N PRO A 116 4.05 -8.21 -12.96
CA PRO A 116 3.21 -8.39 -14.14
C PRO A 116 1.74 -8.18 -13.79
N LEU A 117 1.00 -7.50 -14.67
CA LEU A 117 -0.45 -7.46 -14.56
C LEU A 117 -1.01 -8.80 -15.10
N PRO A 118 -1.87 -9.52 -14.37
CA PRO A 118 -2.49 -10.73 -14.89
C PRO A 118 -3.37 -10.40 -16.09
N SER A 119 -3.45 -11.33 -17.04
CA SER A 119 -4.26 -11.27 -18.23
C SER A 119 -5.73 -11.21 -17.84
N SER A 120 -6.51 -10.45 -18.59
CA SER A 120 -7.96 -10.32 -18.36
C SER A 120 -8.74 -11.59 -18.67
N GLU A 121 -8.10 -12.65 -19.16
CA GLU A 121 -8.76 -13.96 -19.34
C GLU A 121 -9.15 -14.55 -17.98
N ARG A 122 -10.39 -14.24 -17.56
CA ARG A 122 -11.32 -15.00 -16.72
C ARG A 122 -12.59 -14.21 -16.46
#